data_AF-A0A923CHA1-F1
#
_entry.id   AF-A0A923CHA1-F1
#
_cell.length_a   1.000
_cell.length_b   1.000
_cell.length_c   1.000
_cell.angle_alpha   90.00
_cell.angle_beta   90.00
_cell.angle_gamma   90.00
#
_symmetry.space_group_name_H-M   'P 1'
#
loop_
_entity.id
_entity.type
_entity.pdbx_description
1 polymer ?
#
loop_
_entity_poly.entity_id
_entity_poly.type
_entity_poly.pdbx_seq_one_letter_code
_entity_poly.pdbx_strand_id
1 'polypeptide(L)'
;MTHSNIKNKLLLYIDGSLNQTDASEVERHLPQCPRCKKHIAMLSEIWKNKPAIDKFTAPPFLWTRIEAKMSNPVQNLSSGGLSYSLRITTAVFILLIAFFIGNYLGKLPGSETKSPANFSSAEYITRSYHFDTFQPISEESIGQAIILTSYQNK
;
A
#
# COMPACT_ATOMS: atom_id res chain seq x y z
N MET A 1 -23.96 25.03 34.30
CA MET A 1 -24.39 24.37 33.05
C MET A 1 -25.66 25.03 32.54
N THR A 2 -25.72 25.38 31.25
CA THR A 2 -26.88 26.07 30.64
C THR A 2 -27.96 25.09 30.20
N HIS A 3 -29.23 25.50 30.16
CA HIS A 3 -30.35 24.64 29.75
C HIS A 3 -30.17 23.98 28.38
N SER A 4 -29.56 24.69 27.43
CA SER A 4 -29.29 24.17 26.08
C SER A 4 -28.32 22.99 26.11
N ASN A 5 -27.26 23.09 26.92
CA ASN A 5 -26.25 22.04 27.03
C ASN A 5 -26.82 20.77 27.67
N ILE A 6 -27.64 20.92 28.71
CA ILE A 6 -28.27 19.78 29.41
C ILE A 6 -29.22 19.02 28.51
N LYS A 7 -30.02 19.73 27.69
CA LYS A 7 -30.99 19.10 26.78
C LYS A 7 -30.33 18.04 25.90
N ASN A 8 -29.11 18.29 25.41
CA ASN A 8 -28.37 17.36 24.56
C ASN A 8 -27.79 16.18 25.36
N LYS A 9 -27.46 16.38 26.64
CA LYS A 9 -26.91 15.33 27.51
C LYS A 9 -27.99 14.46 28.17
N LEU A 10 -29.27 14.83 28.14
CA LEU A 10 -30.35 14.06 28.77
C LEU A 10 -30.52 12.65 28.18
N LEU A 11 -30.35 12.48 26.87
CA LEU A 11 -30.45 11.15 26.22
C LEU A 11 -29.31 10.24 26.67
N LEU A 12 -28.08 10.77 26.62
CA LEU A 12 -26.86 10.10 27.07
C LEU A 12 -26.86 9.79 28.58
N TYR A 13 -27.59 10.60 29.36
CA TYR A 13 -27.81 10.32 30.78
C TYR A 13 -28.77 9.13 30.97
N ILE A 14 -29.81 9.01 30.15
CA ILE A 14 -30.79 7.90 30.21
C ILE A 14 -30.20 6.57 29.74
N ASP A 15 -29.31 6.58 28.76
CA ASP A 15 -28.65 5.37 28.24
C ASP A 15 -27.39 4.95 29.02
N GLY A 16 -26.92 5.79 29.96
CA GLY A 16 -25.76 5.52 30.80
C GLY A 16 -24.41 5.76 30.12
N SER A 17 -24.37 6.43 28.96
CA SER A 17 -23.15 6.70 28.18
C SER A 17 -22.45 8.01 28.58
N LEU A 18 -23.01 8.75 29.54
CA LEU A 18 -22.43 10.00 30.02
C LEU A 18 -21.22 9.74 30.93
N ASN A 19 -20.17 10.56 30.82
CA ASN A 19 -19.06 10.50 31.77
C ASN A 19 -19.53 10.92 33.19
N GLN A 20 -18.78 10.50 34.21
CA GLN A 20 -19.18 10.67 35.61
C GLN A 20 -19.32 12.15 36.03
N THR A 21 -18.46 13.02 35.48
CA THR A 21 -18.50 14.47 35.73
C THR A 21 -19.79 15.08 35.20
N ASP A 22 -20.12 14.80 33.94
CA ASP A 22 -21.31 15.30 33.28
C ASP A 22 -22.59 14.74 33.90
N ALA A 23 -22.57 13.48 34.36
CA ALA A 23 -23.70 12.86 35.05
C ALA A 23 -24.02 13.60 36.35
N SER A 24 -22.98 13.93 37.12
CA SER A 24 -23.10 14.70 38.35
C SER A 24 -23.65 16.12 38.10
N GLU A 25 -23.26 16.76 37.00
CA GLU A 25 -23.79 18.07 36.63
C GLU A 25 -25.28 18.02 36.26
N VAL A 26 -25.71 16.98 35.54
CA VAL A 26 -27.11 16.76 35.18
C VAL A 26 -27.95 16.51 36.43
N GLU A 27 -27.47 15.66 37.34
CA GLU A 27 -28.13 15.36 38.62
C GLU A 27 -28.29 16.59 39.50
N ARG A 28 -27.30 17.48 39.53
CA ARG A 28 -27.40 18.74 40.26
C ARG A 28 -28.40 19.72 39.65
N HIS A 29 -28.57 19.71 38.33
CA HIS A 29 -29.46 20.64 37.63
C HIS A 29 -30.93 20.20 37.63
N LEU A 30 -31.20 18.90 37.58
CA LEU A 30 -32.56 18.34 37.51
C LEU A 30 -33.51 18.83 38.63
N PRO A 31 -33.09 18.94 39.90
CA PRO A 31 -33.92 19.48 40.97
C PRO A 31 -34.23 20.97 40.79
N GLN A 32 -33.31 21.72 40.15
CA GLN A 32 -33.36 23.17 40.04
C GLN A 32 -34.15 23.63 38.80
N CYS A 33 -34.38 22.75 37.81
CA CYS A 33 -35.05 23.10 36.57
C CYS A 33 -36.29 22.24 36.28
N PRO A 34 -37.51 22.81 36.45
CA PRO A 34 -38.76 22.13 36.12
C PRO A 34 -38.86 21.72 34.64
N ARG A 35 -38.32 22.53 33.71
CA ARG A 35 -38.34 22.23 32.27
C ARG A 35 -37.52 20.99 31.93
N CYS A 36 -36.29 20.91 32.44
CA CYS A 36 -35.42 19.74 32.24
C CYS A 36 -36.02 18.48 32.92
N LYS A 37 -36.65 18.65 34.08
CA LYS A 37 -37.37 17.56 34.77
C LYS A 37 -38.55 17.02 33.94
N LYS A 38 -39.29 17.88 33.25
CA LYS A 38 -40.37 17.45 32.35
C LYS A 38 -39.82 16.73 31.11
N HIS A 39 -38.74 17.24 30.52
CA HIS A 39 -38.10 16.60 29.37
C HIS A 39 -37.55 15.20 29.70
N ILE A 40 -36.83 15.05 30.82
CA ILE A 40 -36.29 13.74 31.19
C ILE A 40 -37.41 12.74 31.49
N ALA A 41 -38.53 13.19 32.11
CA ALA A 41 -39.68 12.33 32.36
C ALA A 41 -40.29 11.81 31.05
N MET A 42 -40.53 12.68 30.07
CA MET A 42 -41.04 12.30 28.75
C MET A 42 -40.11 11.33 28.03
N LEU A 43 -38.79 11.59 28.04
CA LEU A 43 -37.81 10.69 27.45
C LEU A 43 -37.76 9.33 28.17
N SER A 44 -37.86 9.33 29.50
CA SER A 44 -37.85 8.11 30.31
C SER A 44 -39.05 7.21 30.03
N GLU A 45 -40.21 7.79 29.72
CA GLU A 45 -41.44 7.06 29.37
C GLU A 45 -41.27 6.34 28.03
N ILE A 46 -40.75 7.04 27.02
CA ILE A 46 -40.42 6.44 25.71
C ILE A 46 -39.38 5.33 25.88
N TRP A 47 -38.37 5.54 26.73
CA TRP A 47 -37.31 4.56 26.98
C TRP A 47 -37.80 3.34 27.77
N LYS A 48 -38.83 3.46 28.60
CA LYS A 48 -39.43 2.32 29.31
C LYS A 48 -40.36 1.50 28.40
N ASN A 49 -41.04 2.16 27.48
CA ASN A 49 -41.99 1.55 26.56
C ASN A 49 -41.34 0.92 25.32
N LYS A 50 -40.02 0.68 25.36
CA LYS A 50 -39.36 -0.06 24.29
C LYS A 50 -39.95 -1.47 24.25
N PRO A 51 -40.44 -1.94 23.10
CA PRO A 51 -40.83 -3.33 22.98
C PRO A 51 -39.65 -4.19 23.41
N ALA A 52 -39.92 -5.24 24.20
CA ALA A 52 -38.90 -6.23 24.49
C ALA A 52 -38.41 -6.73 23.14
N ILE A 53 -37.19 -6.34 22.77
CA ILE A 53 -36.58 -6.76 21.51
C ILE A 53 -36.62 -8.28 21.55
N ASP A 54 -37.20 -8.89 20.52
CA ASP A 54 -37.29 -10.34 20.40
C ASP A 54 -35.96 -10.95 20.80
N LYS A 55 -36.00 -11.95 21.68
CA LYS A 55 -34.80 -12.57 22.23
C LYS A 55 -33.89 -12.99 21.08
N PHE A 56 -32.87 -12.18 20.82
CA PHE A 56 -31.91 -12.44 19.77
C PHE A 56 -31.14 -13.69 20.19
N THR A 57 -31.43 -14.81 19.54
CA THR A 57 -30.64 -16.03 19.72
C THR A 57 -29.29 -15.76 19.08
N ALA A 58 -28.29 -15.48 19.91
CA ALA A 58 -26.92 -15.35 19.44
C ALA A 58 -26.54 -16.60 18.63
N PRO A 59 -25.93 -16.45 17.44
CA PRO A 59 -25.44 -17.58 16.67
C PRO A 59 -24.53 -18.49 17.51
N PRO A 60 -24.59 -19.81 17.32
CA PRO A 60 -23.70 -20.73 18.01
C PRO A 60 -22.24 -20.33 17.74
N PHE A 61 -21.39 -20.47 18.76
CA PHE A 61 -19.95 -20.12 18.73
C PHE A 61 -19.61 -18.63 18.54
N LEU A 62 -20.59 -17.71 18.61
CA LEU A 62 -20.32 -16.26 18.57
C LEU A 62 -19.33 -15.85 19.67
N TRP A 63 -19.54 -16.36 20.89
CA TRP A 63 -18.65 -16.05 22.02
C TRP A 63 -17.24 -16.57 21.81
N THR A 64 -17.10 -17.82 21.34
CA THR A 64 -15.80 -18.43 20.99
C THR A 64 -15.04 -17.61 19.96
N ARG A 65 -15.76 -17.05 18.95
CA ARG A 65 -15.14 -16.22 17.91
C ARG A 65 -14.69 -14.85 18.44
N ILE A 66 -15.46 -14.25 19.35
CA ILE A 66 -15.10 -12.99 20.00
C ILE A 66 -13.91 -13.21 20.93
N GLU A 67 -13.95 -14.26 21.75
CA GLU A 67 -12.86 -14.67 22.63
C GLU A 67 -11.57 -14.90 21.84
N ALA A 68 -11.62 -15.67 20.75
CA ALA A 68 -10.47 -15.89 19.87
C ALA A 68 -9.91 -14.57 19.28
N LYS A 69 -10.76 -13.56 19.02
CA LYS A 69 -10.29 -12.25 18.54
C LYS A 69 -9.67 -11.39 19.65
N MET A 70 -10.14 -11.52 20.88
CA MET A 70 -9.59 -10.77 22.03
C MET A 70 -8.34 -11.44 22.62
N SER A 71 -8.29 -12.78 22.59
CA SER A 71 -7.19 -13.59 23.12
C SER A 71 -6.00 -13.71 22.18
N ASN A 72 -6.16 -13.31 20.91
CA ASN A 72 -5.03 -13.07 20.03
C ASN A 72 -4.56 -11.63 20.28
N PRO A 73 -3.56 -11.39 21.16
CA PRO A 73 -2.83 -10.14 21.09
C PRO A 73 -2.33 -10.08 19.66
N VAL A 74 -2.78 -9.05 18.91
CA VAL A 74 -2.46 -8.79 17.51
C VAL A 74 -1.15 -9.47 17.17
N GLN A 75 -1.23 -10.71 16.67
CA GLN A 75 -0.02 -11.45 16.35
C GLN A 75 0.46 -10.66 15.16
N ASN A 76 1.46 -9.83 15.41
CA ASN A 76 2.13 -9.03 14.42
C ASN A 76 2.29 -9.95 13.21
N LEU A 77 1.53 -9.67 12.15
CA LEU A 77 1.82 -10.11 10.80
C LEU A 77 3.07 -9.35 10.37
N SER A 78 4.17 -9.59 11.09
CA SER A 78 5.54 -9.25 10.77
C SER A 78 6.25 -10.54 10.33
N SER A 79 5.56 -11.37 9.56
CA SER A 79 6.19 -12.41 8.73
C SER A 79 6.43 -11.93 7.30
N GLY A 80 6.14 -10.66 7.00
CA GLY A 80 6.44 -10.01 5.71
C GLY A 80 7.80 -9.31 5.63
N GLY A 81 8.54 -9.17 6.74
CA GLY A 81 9.82 -8.46 6.77
C GLY A 81 11.06 -9.35 6.57
N LEU A 82 10.99 -10.63 6.96
CA LEU A 82 12.15 -11.54 6.95
C LEU A 82 12.52 -12.01 5.52
N SER A 83 11.56 -12.03 4.60
CA SER A 83 11.80 -12.42 3.20
C SER A 83 12.47 -11.31 2.37
N TYR A 84 12.37 -10.04 2.79
CA TYR A 84 13.00 -8.92 2.08
C TYR A 84 14.49 -8.79 2.45
N SER A 85 14.85 -8.96 3.73
CA SER A 85 16.25 -8.96 4.15
C SER A 85 17.04 -10.13 3.54
N LEU A 86 16.46 -11.33 3.48
CA LEU A 86 17.11 -12.50 2.86
C LEU A 86 17.47 -12.28 1.38
N ARG A 87 16.60 -11.61 0.61
CA ARG A 87 16.86 -11.31 -0.81
C ARG A 87 18.03 -10.37 -1.01
N ILE A 88 18.15 -9.33 -0.18
CA ILE A 88 19.26 -8.37 -0.25
C ILE A 88 20.58 -9.06 0.12
N THR A 89 20.59 -9.89 1.17
CA THR A 89 21.81 -10.59 1.59
C THR A 89 22.31 -11.54 0.50
N THR A 90 21.41 -12.27 -0.17
CA THR A 90 21.80 -13.17 -1.27
C THR A 90 22.41 -12.42 -2.46
N ALA A 91 21.86 -11.27 -2.85
CA ALA A 91 22.36 -10.50 -3.99
C ALA A 91 23.76 -9.92 -3.72
N VAL A 92 24.00 -9.40 -2.51
CA VAL A 92 25.32 -8.90 -2.11
C VAL A 92 26.35 -10.03 -2.06
N PHE A 93 25.97 -11.20 -1.57
CA PHE A 93 26.88 -12.36 -1.50
C PHE A 93 27.28 -12.85 -2.90
N ILE A 94 26.33 -12.91 -3.84
CA ILE A 94 26.61 -13.26 -5.24
C ILE A 94 27.55 -12.24 -5.89
N LEU A 95 27.34 -10.94 -5.65
CA LEU A 95 28.22 -9.88 -6.16
C LEU A 95 29.64 -10.00 -5.61
N LEU A 96 29.78 -10.27 -4.30
CA LEU A 96 31.09 -10.47 -3.68
C LEU A 96 31.79 -11.71 -4.24
N ILE A 97 31.09 -12.83 -4.40
CA ILE A 97 31.65 -14.04 -5.01
C ILE A 97 32.10 -13.76 -6.44
N ALA A 98 31.27 -13.11 -7.26
CA ALA A 98 31.62 -12.77 -8.63
C ALA A 98 32.84 -11.82 -8.71
N PHE A 99 32.91 -10.84 -7.81
CA PHE A 99 34.05 -9.92 -7.71
C PHE A 99 35.34 -10.65 -7.33
N PHE A 100 35.30 -11.54 -6.34
CA PHE A 100 36.45 -12.32 -5.92
C PHE A 100 36.91 -13.30 -6.99
N ILE A 101 35.97 -14.02 -7.63
CA ILE A 101 36.27 -14.92 -8.75
C ILE A 101 36.89 -14.14 -9.92
N GLY A 102 36.31 -13.01 -10.30
CA GLY A 102 36.86 -12.16 -11.36
C GLY A 102 38.28 -11.66 -11.06
N ASN A 103 38.54 -11.23 -9.82
CA ASN A 103 39.88 -10.79 -9.41
C ASN A 103 40.89 -11.94 -9.40
N TYR A 104 40.45 -13.14 -8.97
CA TYR A 104 41.30 -14.32 -8.91
C TYR A 104 41.66 -14.84 -10.31
N LEU A 105 40.70 -14.94 -11.23
CA LEU A 105 40.97 -15.32 -12.63
C LEU A 105 41.81 -14.26 -13.35
N GLY A 106 41.56 -12.96 -13.11
CA GLY A 106 42.31 -11.87 -13.75
C GLY A 106 43.77 -11.77 -13.30
N LYS A 107 44.14 -12.40 -12.18
CA LYS A 107 45.51 -12.41 -11.65
C LYS A 107 46.34 -13.62 -12.05
N LEU A 108 45.84 -14.50 -12.92
CA LEU A 108 46.63 -15.62 -13.45
C LEU A 108 47.77 -15.05 -14.33
N PRO A 109 49.05 -15.14 -13.92
CA PRO A 109 50.18 -14.70 -14.73
C PRO A 109 50.36 -15.73 -15.84
N GLY A 110 49.74 -15.47 -17.00
CA GLY A 110 49.78 -16.37 -18.16
C GLY A 110 48.50 -16.43 -18.99
N SER A 111 47.44 -15.70 -18.63
CA SER A 111 46.27 -15.55 -19.50
C SER A 111 46.50 -14.45 -20.55
N GLU A 112 47.42 -14.70 -21.48
CA GLU A 112 47.27 -14.14 -22.82
C GLU A 112 46.06 -14.80 -23.48
N THR A 113 44.85 -14.42 -23.06
CA THR A 113 43.71 -14.54 -23.94
C THR A 113 44.02 -13.68 -25.15
N LYS A 114 44.39 -14.34 -26.26
CA LYS A 114 44.32 -13.76 -27.59
C LYS A 114 42.92 -13.17 -27.75
N SER A 115 42.82 -11.87 -27.48
CA SER A 115 41.77 -11.04 -28.02
C SER A 115 41.82 -11.26 -29.53
N PRO A 116 40.77 -11.75 -30.21
CA PRO A 116 40.69 -11.54 -31.64
C PRO A 116 40.60 -10.03 -31.80
N ALA A 117 41.75 -9.43 -32.06
CA ALA A 117 41.85 -8.09 -32.61
C ALA A 117 40.84 -7.99 -33.76
N ASN A 118 39.98 -6.97 -33.68
CA ASN A 118 38.98 -6.58 -34.68
C ASN A 118 37.64 -7.31 -34.61
N PHE A 119 36.92 -7.24 -33.49
CA PHE A 119 35.46 -7.35 -33.53
C PHE A 119 34.88 -5.93 -33.55
N SER A 120 34.75 -5.35 -34.76
CA SER A 120 34.16 -4.04 -34.97
C SER A 120 32.70 -4.09 -34.56
N SER A 121 32.33 -3.39 -33.49
CA SER A 121 30.95 -3.28 -33.00
C SER A 121 29.98 -2.78 -34.08
N ALA A 122 30.48 -2.07 -35.09
CA ALA A 122 29.72 -1.69 -36.27
C ALA A 122 29.26 -2.91 -37.08
N GLU A 123 30.11 -3.92 -37.28
CA GLU A 123 29.81 -5.10 -38.08
C GLU A 123 28.76 -6.01 -37.42
N TYR A 124 28.74 -6.05 -36.08
CA TYR A 124 27.69 -6.75 -35.32
C TYR A 124 26.32 -6.06 -35.46
N ILE A 125 26.28 -4.74 -35.43
CA ILE A 125 25.03 -3.97 -35.60
C ILE A 125 24.52 -4.14 -37.03
N THR A 126 25.37 -4.03 -38.05
CA THR A 126 24.94 -4.18 -39.45
C THR A 126 24.31 -5.56 -39.70
N ARG A 127 24.93 -6.62 -39.18
CA ARG A 127 24.47 -8.00 -39.37
C ARG A 127 23.23 -8.36 -38.57
N SER A 128 23.12 -7.88 -37.32
CA SER A 128 21.98 -8.21 -36.44
C SER A 128 20.67 -7.56 -36.89
N TYR A 129 20.74 -6.39 -37.51
CA TYR A 129 19.58 -5.68 -38.05
C TYR A 129 19.40 -5.88 -39.56
N HIS A 130 20.16 -6.82 -40.18
CA HIS A 130 20.06 -7.15 -41.60
C HIS A 130 20.16 -5.92 -42.53
N PHE A 131 20.98 -4.92 -42.16
CA PHE A 131 21.25 -3.75 -43.00
C PHE A 131 22.00 -4.11 -44.29
N ASP A 132 22.60 -5.30 -44.36
CA ASP A 132 23.24 -5.82 -45.58
C ASP A 132 22.22 -6.17 -46.70
N THR A 133 20.92 -6.15 -46.39
CA THR A 133 19.84 -6.50 -47.33
C THR A 133 19.30 -5.30 -48.11
N PHE A 134 19.73 -4.08 -47.77
CA PHE A 134 19.42 -2.92 -48.58
C PHE A 134 20.23 -3.02 -49.88
N GLN A 135 19.57 -3.48 -50.94
CA GLN A 135 20.17 -3.46 -52.27
C GLN A 135 20.57 -2.00 -52.58
N PRO A 136 21.77 -1.76 -53.13
CA PRO A 136 22.11 -0.45 -53.64
C PRO A 136 21.02 -0.04 -54.64
N ILE A 137 20.52 1.18 -54.49
CA ILE A 137 19.51 1.74 -55.39
C ILE A 137 20.05 1.57 -56.81
N SER A 138 19.35 0.78 -57.65
CA SER A 138 19.80 0.54 -59.01
C SER A 138 19.95 1.87 -59.75
N GLU A 139 20.96 2.02 -60.60
CA GLU A 139 21.24 3.28 -61.30
C GLU A 139 20.06 3.79 -62.15
N GLU A 140 19.14 2.90 -62.52
CA GLU A 140 17.91 3.22 -63.27
C GLU A 140 16.71 3.60 -62.37
N SER A 141 16.90 3.63 -61.05
CA SER A 141 15.83 4.02 -60.13
C SER A 141 15.64 5.53 -60.11
N ILE A 142 14.39 5.96 -60.22
CA ILE A 142 13.97 7.36 -60.11
C ILE A 142 14.44 8.00 -58.78
N GLY A 143 14.63 7.19 -57.73
CA GLY A 143 15.17 7.64 -56.45
C GLY A 143 16.59 8.20 -56.53
N GLN A 144 17.44 7.67 -57.41
CA GLN A 144 18.82 8.14 -57.62
C GLN A 144 18.84 9.56 -58.19
N ALA A 145 17.98 9.85 -59.18
CA ALA A 145 17.89 11.15 -59.84
C ALA A 145 17.43 12.26 -58.88
N ILE A 146 16.54 11.94 -57.93
CA ILE A 146 16.06 12.91 -56.92
C ILE A 146 17.18 13.23 -55.92
N ILE A 147 17.97 12.23 -55.50
CA ILE A 147 19.10 12.44 -54.58
C ILE A 147 20.18 13.30 -55.24
N LEU A 148 20.54 13.02 -56.50
CA LEU A 148 21.54 13.80 -57.24
C LEU A 148 21.13 15.25 -57.47
N THR A 149 19.87 15.50 -57.82
CA THR A 149 19.36 16.87 -57.99
C THR A 149 19.29 17.64 -56.65
N SER A 150 19.04 16.96 -55.54
CA SER A 150 19.06 17.58 -54.20
C SER A 150 20.47 17.98 -53.73
N TYR A 151 21.52 17.30 -54.23
CA TYR A 151 22.90 17.60 -53.86
C TYR A 151 23.52 18.73 -54.69
N GLN A 152 23.06 18.93 -55.93
CA GLN A 152 23.55 20.02 -56.79
C GLN A 152 22.97 21.41 -56.47
N ASN A 153 21.93 21.48 -55.64
CA ASN A 153 21.27 22.75 -55.29
C ASN A 153 21.73 23.33 -53.94
N LYS A 154 22.99 23.07 -53.58
CA LYS A 154 23.67 23.57 -52.39
C LYS A 154 25.05 24.09 -52.78
#